data_AF-A0A1Q8LW43-F1
#
_entry.id   AF-A0A1Q8LW43-F1
#
_cell.length_a   1.000
_cell.length_b   1.000
_cell.length_c   1.000
_cell.angle_alpha   90.00
_cell.angle_beta   90.00
_cell.angle_gamma   90.00
#
_symmetry.space_group_name_H-M   'P 1'
#
loop_
_entity.id
_entity.type
_entity.pdbx_description
1 polymer ?
#
loop_
_entity_poly.entity_id
_entity_poly.type
_entity_poly.pdbx_seq_one_letter_code
_entity_poly.pdbx_strand_id
1 'polypeptide(L)'
;MSQSIGPLPGWVVPAEQQVRDCWWNAHQVATVAAEDSALGVFVALDWVLRPVERQTPVTVRSVPPSWEFVRGESWAALSVAAGRPEPTAQDWQQLGALPGPTRATHRVQCCGVWQGLSWLLGVRAEPPIRIPDRDESGAVVPGSEVYCLPANRSRPALLAAKRSREERELDESVRHWEHIRTLADRQRPAV
;
A
#
# COMPACT_ATOMS: atom_id res chain seq x y z
N MET A 1 8.33 -11.54 20.78
CA MET A 1 6.88 -11.42 20.97
C MET A 1 6.20 -12.12 19.80
N SER A 2 5.74 -13.37 19.98
CA SER A 2 4.93 -14.06 18.97
C SER A 2 3.47 -13.74 19.23
N GLN A 3 2.95 -12.71 18.57
CA GLN A 3 1.51 -12.46 18.50
C GLN A 3 0.99 -13.05 17.19
N SER A 4 -0.13 -13.78 17.26
CA SER A 4 -0.65 -14.57 16.15
C SER A 4 -1.12 -13.67 15.01
N ILE A 5 -0.39 -13.69 13.90
CA ILE A 5 -0.86 -13.18 12.62
C ILE A 5 -1.85 -14.21 12.07
N GLY A 6 -3.10 -13.80 11.81
CA GLY A 6 -4.13 -14.68 11.27
C GLY A 6 -3.87 -15.11 9.81
N PRO A 7 -4.59 -16.10 9.29
CA PRO A 7 -4.48 -16.50 7.88
C PRO A 7 -4.90 -15.35 6.97
N LEU A 8 -4.28 -15.25 5.79
CA LEU A 8 -4.64 -14.21 4.81
C LEU A 8 -6.03 -14.44 4.23
N PRO A 9 -6.79 -13.37 3.94
CA PRO A 9 -8.03 -13.48 3.18
C PRO A 9 -7.80 -14.09 1.79
N GLY A 10 -8.72 -14.93 1.32
CA GLY A 10 -8.58 -15.65 0.04
C GLY A 10 -8.56 -14.78 -1.23
N TRP A 11 -8.79 -13.47 -1.11
CA TRP A 11 -8.65 -12.51 -2.22
C TRP A 11 -7.22 -11.99 -2.40
N VAL A 12 -6.35 -12.21 -1.41
CA VAL A 12 -4.95 -11.76 -1.47
C VAL A 12 -4.20 -12.58 -2.51
N VAL A 13 -3.62 -11.90 -3.49
CA VAL A 13 -2.96 -12.54 -4.64
C VAL A 13 -1.54 -13.03 -4.30
N PRO A 14 -0.66 -12.24 -3.64
CA PRO A 14 0.68 -12.72 -3.29
C PRO A 14 0.65 -13.85 -2.25
N ALA A 15 1.66 -14.72 -2.28
CA ALA A 15 1.78 -15.79 -1.31
C ALA A 15 1.97 -15.24 0.11
N GLU A 16 1.48 -15.98 1.11
CA GLU A 16 1.50 -15.51 2.50
C GLU A 16 2.89 -15.12 3.00
N GLN A 17 3.90 -15.93 2.65
CA GLN A 17 5.28 -15.63 3.03
C GLN A 17 5.79 -14.32 2.41
N GLN A 18 5.43 -14.02 1.15
CA GLN A 18 5.80 -12.76 0.50
C GLN A 18 5.17 -11.57 1.22
N VAL A 19 3.90 -11.68 1.61
CA VAL A 19 3.20 -10.62 2.37
C VAL A 19 3.89 -10.38 3.71
N ARG A 20 4.27 -11.44 4.42
CA ARG A 20 4.98 -11.36 5.71
C ARG A 20 6.37 -10.74 5.56
N ASP A 21 7.13 -11.13 4.53
CA ASP A 21 8.44 -10.56 4.24
C ASP A 21 8.33 -9.07 3.88
N CYS A 22 7.35 -8.71 3.05
CA CYS A 22 7.09 -7.32 2.68
C CYS A 22 6.66 -6.49 3.89
N TRP A 23 5.82 -7.02 4.77
CA TRP A 23 5.41 -6.37 6.01
C TRP A 23 6.60 -6.10 6.94
N TRP A 24 7.46 -7.10 7.14
CA TRP A 24 8.66 -6.95 7.96
C TRP A 24 9.64 -5.93 7.38
N ASN A 25 9.93 -6.03 6.08
CA ASN A 25 10.85 -5.11 5.42
C ASN A 25 10.30 -3.68 5.37
N ALA A 26 9.00 -3.51 5.14
CA ALA A 26 8.34 -2.21 5.19
C ALA A 26 8.50 -1.57 6.58
N HIS A 27 8.29 -2.34 7.66
CA HIS A 27 8.53 -1.87 9.03
C HIS A 27 9.99 -1.45 9.26
N GLN A 28 10.96 -2.26 8.80
CA GLN A 28 12.39 -1.93 8.94
C GLN A 28 12.75 -0.65 8.17
N VAL A 29 12.31 -0.52 6.92
CA VAL A 29 12.56 0.69 6.12
C VAL A 29 11.88 1.92 6.73
N ALA A 30 10.64 1.80 7.21
CA ALA A 30 9.93 2.89 7.87
C ALA A 30 10.62 3.36 9.16
N THR A 31 11.14 2.43 9.97
CA THR A 31 11.74 2.76 11.28
C THR A 31 13.21 3.16 11.18
N VAL A 32 14.01 2.41 10.41
CA VAL A 32 15.46 2.58 10.29
C VAL A 32 15.80 3.68 9.29
N ALA A 33 15.28 3.57 8.06
CA ALA A 33 15.53 4.54 6.99
C ALA A 33 14.58 5.76 7.04
N ALA A 34 13.53 5.73 7.86
CA ALA A 34 12.56 6.82 8.01
C ALA A 34 11.92 7.23 6.67
N GLU A 35 11.41 6.24 5.94
CA GLU A 35 10.71 6.45 4.67
C GLU A 35 9.20 6.37 4.84
N ASP A 36 8.50 7.45 4.47
CA ASP A 36 7.07 7.58 4.73
C ASP A 36 6.22 6.69 3.81
N SER A 37 6.69 6.42 2.59
CA SER A 37 6.02 5.47 1.69
C SER A 37 6.11 4.04 2.24
N ALA A 38 7.25 3.64 2.81
CA ALA A 38 7.38 2.36 3.50
C ALA A 38 6.46 2.26 4.73
N LEU A 39 6.27 3.36 5.48
CA LEU A 39 5.29 3.41 6.56
C LEU A 39 3.87 3.18 6.03
N GLY A 40 3.52 3.76 4.90
CA GLY A 40 2.25 3.54 4.22
C GLY A 40 2.01 2.08 3.85
N VAL A 41 3.00 1.44 3.23
CA VAL A 41 2.96 0.00 2.91
C VAL A 41 2.77 -0.82 4.17
N PHE A 42 3.57 -0.55 5.22
CA PHE A 42 3.47 -1.26 6.49
C PHE A 42 2.06 -1.17 7.07
N VAL A 43 1.47 0.03 7.20
CA VAL A 43 0.13 0.21 7.77
C VAL A 43 -0.94 -0.53 6.95
N ALA A 44 -0.83 -0.52 5.61
CA ALA A 44 -1.76 -1.24 4.74
C ALA A 44 -1.69 -2.76 4.95
N LEU A 45 -0.48 -3.34 4.93
CA LEU A 45 -0.27 -4.77 5.16
C LEU A 45 -0.66 -5.15 6.60
N ASP A 46 -0.39 -4.26 7.55
CA ASP A 46 -0.70 -4.49 8.96
C ASP A 46 -2.19 -4.59 9.24
N TRP A 47 -2.99 -3.74 8.59
CA TRP A 47 -4.45 -3.84 8.65
C TRP A 47 -4.96 -5.16 8.08
N VAL A 48 -4.38 -5.64 6.96
CA VAL A 48 -4.79 -6.91 6.35
C VAL A 48 -4.41 -8.12 7.21
N LEU A 49 -3.22 -8.09 7.81
CA LEU A 49 -2.70 -9.18 8.66
C LEU A 49 -3.32 -9.20 10.06
N ARG A 50 -3.78 -8.03 10.57
CA ARG A 50 -4.32 -7.86 11.93
C ARG A 50 -5.63 -7.07 11.94
N PRO A 51 -6.67 -7.55 11.25
CA PRO A 51 -7.88 -6.77 10.97
C PRO A 51 -8.74 -6.47 12.21
N VAL A 52 -8.60 -7.25 13.29
CA VAL A 52 -9.32 -7.01 14.57
C VAL A 52 -8.69 -5.85 15.36
N GLU A 53 -7.38 -5.65 15.22
CA GLU A 53 -6.60 -4.68 16.00
C GLU A 53 -6.42 -3.34 15.27
N ARG A 54 -6.72 -3.30 13.97
CA ARG A 54 -6.35 -2.20 13.09
C ARG A 54 -7.56 -1.60 12.40
N GLN A 55 -7.50 -0.29 12.24
CA GLN A 55 -8.43 0.47 11.41
C GLN A 55 -7.91 0.52 9.99
N THR A 56 -8.82 0.83 9.06
CA THR A 56 -8.46 1.07 7.67
C THR A 56 -7.48 2.24 7.54
N PRO A 57 -6.50 2.16 6.63
CA PRO A 57 -5.39 3.10 6.58
C PRO A 57 -5.79 4.52 6.17
N VAL A 58 -6.87 4.70 5.38
CA VAL A 58 -7.25 5.99 4.82
C VAL A 58 -8.53 6.55 5.43
N THR A 59 -9.56 5.72 5.57
CA THR A 59 -10.86 6.16 6.12
C THR A 59 -11.00 5.98 7.63
N VAL A 60 -10.05 5.30 8.28
CA VAL A 60 -9.97 5.13 9.75
C VAL A 60 -11.22 4.44 10.31
N ARG A 61 -11.62 3.34 9.67
CA ARG A 61 -12.80 2.54 10.03
C ARG A 61 -12.40 1.19 10.60
N SER A 62 -13.11 0.74 11.63
CA SER A 62 -12.93 -0.60 12.21
C SER A 62 -13.74 -1.63 11.42
N VAL A 63 -13.30 -1.93 10.20
CA VAL A 63 -13.92 -2.94 9.34
C VAL A 63 -12.88 -3.97 8.88
N PRO A 64 -13.25 -5.27 8.80
CA PRO A 64 -12.39 -6.29 8.22
C PRO A 64 -12.12 -6.01 6.72
N PRO A 65 -10.95 -6.40 6.20
CA PRO A 65 -10.56 -6.19 4.81
C PRO A 65 -11.28 -7.18 3.88
N SER A 66 -12.41 -6.75 3.30
CA SER A 66 -12.99 -7.43 2.14
C SER A 66 -12.34 -6.94 0.84
N TRP A 67 -12.48 -7.72 -0.24
CA TRP A 67 -11.94 -7.34 -1.54
C TRP A 67 -12.47 -5.98 -2.04
N GLU A 68 -13.78 -5.75 -1.90
CA GLU A 68 -14.45 -4.50 -2.24
C GLU A 68 -13.90 -3.34 -1.42
N PHE A 69 -13.78 -3.56 -0.10
CA PHE A 69 -13.34 -2.51 0.81
C PHE A 69 -11.87 -2.12 0.57
N VAL A 70 -11.01 -3.09 0.29
CA VAL A 70 -9.60 -2.87 -0.05
C VAL A 70 -9.45 -2.10 -1.37
N ARG A 71 -10.28 -2.39 -2.39
CA ARG A 71 -10.31 -1.60 -3.63
C ARG A 71 -10.69 -0.15 -3.38
N GLY A 72 -11.70 0.07 -2.53
CA GLY A 72 -12.14 1.41 -2.13
C GLY A 72 -11.07 2.18 -1.37
N GLU A 73 -10.47 1.57 -0.34
CA GLU A 73 -9.34 2.15 0.41
C GLU A 73 -8.14 2.45 -0.50
N SER A 74 -7.83 1.55 -1.42
CA SER A 74 -6.74 1.74 -2.39
C SER A 74 -6.99 2.95 -3.31
N TRP A 75 -8.23 3.15 -3.76
CA TRP A 75 -8.58 4.34 -4.55
C TRP A 75 -8.54 5.61 -3.70
N ALA A 76 -9.05 5.58 -2.47
CA ALA A 76 -8.96 6.74 -1.57
C ALA A 76 -7.49 7.13 -1.29
N ALA A 77 -6.63 6.14 -1.04
CA ALA A 77 -5.18 6.33 -0.87
C ALA A 77 -4.55 6.98 -2.11
N LEU A 78 -4.90 6.48 -3.30
CA LEU A 78 -4.42 7.00 -4.58
C LEU A 78 -4.85 8.45 -4.82
N SER A 79 -6.10 8.81 -4.50
CA SER A 79 -6.59 10.19 -4.61
C SER A 79 -5.77 11.15 -3.73
N VAL A 80 -5.50 10.78 -2.48
CA VAL A 80 -4.66 11.60 -1.58
C VAL A 80 -3.23 11.70 -2.11
N ALA A 81 -2.61 10.58 -2.49
CA ALA A 81 -1.27 10.54 -3.04
C ALA A 81 -1.15 11.47 -4.28
N ALA A 82 -2.09 11.34 -5.21
CA ALA A 82 -2.14 12.14 -6.43
C ALA A 82 -2.52 13.61 -6.19
N GLY A 83 -3.04 13.99 -5.02
CA GLY A 83 -3.58 15.33 -4.77
C GLY A 83 -4.81 15.61 -5.64
N ARG A 84 -5.64 14.59 -5.84
CA ARG A 84 -6.83 14.61 -6.72
C ARG A 84 -8.10 14.38 -5.90
N PRO A 85 -9.29 14.67 -6.46
CA PRO A 85 -10.56 14.45 -5.77
C PRO A 85 -10.72 13.01 -5.25
N GLU A 86 -11.35 12.88 -4.09
CA GLU A 86 -11.71 11.61 -3.48
C GLU A 86 -12.72 10.83 -4.36
N PRO A 87 -12.77 9.49 -4.26
CA PRO A 87 -13.80 8.71 -4.92
C PRO A 87 -15.19 9.14 -4.45
N THR A 88 -16.10 9.35 -5.40
CA THR A 88 -17.48 9.76 -5.13
C THR A 88 -18.29 8.60 -4.54
N ALA A 89 -19.43 8.87 -3.90
CA ALA A 89 -20.31 7.83 -3.38
C ALA A 89 -20.71 6.78 -4.46
N GLN A 90 -20.87 7.23 -5.71
CA GLN A 90 -21.15 6.33 -6.84
C GLN A 90 -19.95 5.43 -7.17
N ASP A 91 -18.72 5.95 -7.10
CA ASP A 91 -17.51 5.15 -7.32
C ASP A 91 -17.40 4.03 -6.27
N TRP A 92 -17.67 4.35 -5.00
CA TRP A 92 -17.74 3.36 -3.91
C TRP A 92 -18.82 2.30 -4.16
N GLN A 93 -20.00 2.73 -4.61
CA GLN A 93 -21.11 1.82 -4.94
C GLN A 93 -20.75 0.87 -6.08
N GLN A 94 -20.07 1.34 -7.14
CA GLN A 94 -19.59 0.50 -8.24
C GLN A 94 -18.58 -0.56 -7.79
N LEU A 95 -17.82 -0.26 -6.73
CA LEU A 95 -16.90 -1.21 -6.10
C LEU A 95 -17.61 -2.19 -5.15
N GLY A 96 -18.90 -2.01 -4.86
CA GLY A 96 -19.60 -2.75 -3.81
C GLY A 96 -19.14 -2.39 -2.40
N ALA A 97 -18.44 -1.27 -2.23
CA ALA A 97 -17.86 -0.82 -0.98
C ALA A 97 -18.69 0.30 -0.34
N LEU A 98 -18.68 0.36 1.00
CA LEU A 98 -19.38 1.42 1.72
C LEU A 98 -18.57 2.73 1.65
N PRO A 99 -19.14 3.85 1.17
CA PRO A 99 -18.44 5.12 1.13
C PRO A 99 -18.03 5.58 2.53
N GLY A 100 -16.90 6.28 2.62
CA GLY A 100 -16.41 6.89 3.84
C GLY A 100 -15.51 8.08 3.53
N PRO A 101 -15.50 9.12 4.36
CA PRO A 101 -14.63 10.27 4.15
C PRO A 101 -13.17 9.86 4.34
N THR A 102 -12.29 10.36 3.47
CA THR A 102 -10.85 10.21 3.67
C THR A 102 -10.41 11.02 4.88
N ARG A 103 -9.59 10.42 5.75
CA ARG A 103 -9.01 11.08 6.94
C ARG A 103 -7.50 11.24 6.84
N ALA A 104 -6.83 10.39 6.07
CA ALA A 104 -5.40 10.52 5.84
C ALA A 104 -5.09 11.71 4.90
N THR A 105 -4.04 12.47 5.21
CA THR A 105 -3.63 13.66 4.44
C THR A 105 -2.18 13.59 3.95
N HIS A 106 -1.37 12.68 4.51
CA HIS A 106 0.05 12.58 4.17
C HIS A 106 0.24 11.87 2.82
N ARG A 107 0.55 12.63 1.77
CA ARG A 107 0.57 12.15 0.37
C ARG A 107 1.53 10.97 0.14
N VAL A 108 2.77 11.06 0.61
CA VAL A 108 3.79 9.99 0.40
C VAL A 108 3.40 8.70 1.12
N GLN A 109 2.93 8.79 2.37
CA GLN A 109 2.38 7.65 3.09
C GLN A 109 1.17 7.04 2.36
N CYS A 110 0.24 7.86 1.86
CA CYS A 110 -0.90 7.35 1.08
C CYS A 110 -0.47 6.70 -0.23
N CYS A 111 0.63 7.15 -0.86
CA CYS A 111 1.23 6.47 -2.00
C CYS A 111 1.65 5.04 -1.62
N GLY A 112 2.34 4.89 -0.48
CA GLY A 112 2.70 3.57 0.07
C GLY A 112 1.50 2.68 0.37
N VAL A 113 0.43 3.25 0.95
CA VAL A 113 -0.83 2.52 1.20
C VAL A 113 -1.42 2.01 -0.12
N TRP A 114 -1.54 2.88 -1.13
CA TRP A 114 -2.04 2.52 -2.45
C TRP A 114 -1.20 1.42 -3.10
N GLN A 115 0.14 1.53 -3.07
CA GLN A 115 1.03 0.52 -3.63
C GLN A 115 0.88 -0.83 -2.92
N GLY A 116 0.82 -0.84 -1.59
CA GLY A 116 0.61 -2.03 -0.77
C GLY A 116 -0.72 -2.73 -1.08
N LEU A 117 -1.83 -1.99 -1.04
CA LEU A 117 -3.15 -2.56 -1.31
C LEU A 117 -3.29 -3.02 -2.77
N SER A 118 -2.73 -2.26 -3.73
CA SER A 118 -2.75 -2.65 -5.15
C SER A 118 -1.94 -3.91 -5.44
N TRP A 119 -0.84 -4.13 -4.72
CA TRP A 119 -0.07 -5.37 -4.81
C TRP A 119 -0.84 -6.56 -4.22
N LEU A 120 -1.46 -6.40 -3.04
CA LEU A 120 -2.31 -7.45 -2.46
C LEU A 120 -3.48 -7.83 -3.35
N LEU A 121 -4.06 -6.87 -4.08
CA LEU A 121 -5.12 -7.09 -5.06
C LEU A 121 -4.64 -7.69 -6.39
N GLY A 122 -3.32 -7.84 -6.60
CA GLY A 122 -2.74 -8.29 -7.86
C GLY A 122 -2.80 -7.27 -9.01
N VAL A 123 -3.18 -6.01 -8.73
CA VAL A 123 -3.13 -4.91 -9.71
C VAL A 123 -1.68 -4.53 -10.01
N ARG A 124 -0.81 -4.62 -9.00
CA ARG A 124 0.65 -4.54 -9.15
C ARG A 124 1.24 -5.93 -9.01
N ALA A 125 2.09 -6.34 -9.95
CA ALA A 125 2.77 -7.63 -9.91
C ALA A 125 3.89 -7.63 -8.85
N GLU A 126 4.71 -6.58 -8.85
CA GLU A 126 5.90 -6.48 -7.99
C GLU A 126 5.55 -5.99 -6.58
N PRO A 127 6.22 -6.52 -5.54
CA PRO A 127 6.05 -6.04 -4.18
C PRO A 127 6.53 -4.59 -4.06
N PRO A 128 5.83 -3.75 -3.27
CA PRO A 128 6.18 -2.33 -3.15
C PRO A 128 7.46 -2.09 -2.36
N ILE A 129 7.85 -3.05 -1.52
CA ILE A 129 9.13 -3.08 -0.82
C ILE A 129 9.84 -4.36 -1.24
N ARG A 130 11.14 -4.27 -1.52
CA ARG A 130 11.94 -5.44 -1.91
C ARG A 130 11.85 -6.52 -0.83
N ILE A 131 11.59 -7.74 -1.25
CA ILE A 131 11.59 -8.95 -0.42
C ILE A 131 12.72 -9.88 -0.88
N PRO A 132 13.23 -10.77 -0.01
CA PRO A 132 14.20 -11.78 -0.41
C PRO A 132 13.56 -12.81 -1.34
N ASP A 133 14.40 -13.43 -2.17
CA ASP A 133 14.00 -14.61 -2.93
C ASP A 133 14.00 -15.82 -2.01
N ARG A 134 13.05 -16.73 -2.23
CA ARG A 134 12.97 -17.98 -1.47
C ARG A 134 12.97 -19.18 -2.40
N ASP A 135 13.64 -20.24 -1.96
CA ASP A 135 13.63 -21.51 -2.66
C ASP A 135 12.33 -22.29 -2.39
N GLU A 136 12.20 -23.48 -3.00
CA GLU A 136 11.04 -24.37 -2.85
C GLU A 136 10.80 -24.83 -1.41
N SER A 137 11.83 -24.79 -0.55
CA SER A 137 11.72 -25.11 0.88
C SER A 137 11.22 -23.93 1.72
N GLY A 138 11.12 -22.74 1.12
CA GLY A 138 10.81 -21.48 1.79
C GLY A 138 12.03 -20.84 2.46
N ALA A 139 13.24 -21.38 2.30
CA ALA A 139 14.45 -20.77 2.81
C ALA A 139 14.84 -19.55 1.96
N VAL A 140 15.46 -18.54 2.56
CA VAL A 140 15.99 -17.38 1.83
C VAL A 140 17.16 -17.85 0.97
N VAL A 141 17.10 -17.54 -0.32
CA VAL A 141 18.20 -17.83 -1.25
C VAL A 141 19.41 -16.96 -0.86
N PRO A 142 20.60 -17.55 -0.63
CA PRO A 142 21.79 -16.79 -0.29
C PRO A 142 22.09 -15.68 -1.32
N GLY A 143 22.37 -14.46 -0.86
CA GLY A 143 22.62 -13.28 -1.69
C GLY A 143 21.36 -12.48 -2.06
N SER A 144 20.16 -12.98 -1.74
CA SER A 144 18.90 -12.26 -1.94
C SER A 144 18.45 -11.47 -0.69
N GLU A 145 19.23 -11.51 0.40
CA GLU A 145 18.89 -10.88 1.65
C GLU A 145 18.69 -9.36 1.48
N VAL A 146 17.62 -8.84 2.07
CA VAL A 146 17.32 -7.41 2.02
C VAL A 146 17.73 -6.79 3.35
N TYR A 147 18.76 -5.95 3.30
CA TYR A 147 19.25 -5.21 4.46
C TYR A 147 18.80 -3.76 4.40
N CYS A 148 18.26 -3.26 5.52
CA CYS A 148 18.06 -1.84 5.74
C CYS A 148 19.19 -1.32 6.63
N LEU A 149 19.99 -0.39 6.10
CA LEU A 149 21.08 0.23 6.86
C LEU A 149 20.64 1.57 7.44
N PRO A 150 21.04 1.91 8.68
CA PRO A 150 20.83 3.24 9.23
C PRO A 150 21.49 4.28 8.33
N ALA A 151 20.69 5.14 7.71
CA ALA A 151 21.21 6.16 6.84
C ALA A 151 21.55 7.42 7.66
N ASN A 152 22.69 8.06 7.38
CA ASN A 152 22.97 9.37 7.95
C ASN A 152 21.98 10.40 7.35
N ARG A 153 20.92 10.68 8.12
CA ARG A 153 19.73 11.43 7.69
C ARG A 153 20.02 12.87 7.30
N SER A 154 21.18 13.42 7.67
CA SER A 154 21.59 14.77 7.30
C SER A 154 22.43 14.84 6.02
N ARG A 155 22.81 13.70 5.41
CA ARG A 155 23.63 13.70 4.20
C ARG A 155 22.84 14.29 3.02
N PRO A 156 23.29 15.41 2.40
CA PRO A 156 22.50 16.07 1.35
C PRO A 156 22.18 15.18 0.14
N ALA A 157 23.13 14.33 -0.28
CA ALA A 157 22.92 13.40 -1.39
C ALA A 157 21.80 12.38 -1.11
N LEU A 158 21.69 11.90 0.14
CA LEU A 158 20.63 10.97 0.55
C LEU A 158 19.27 11.68 0.55
N LEU A 159 19.21 12.90 1.09
CA LEU A 159 18.00 13.71 1.09
C LEU A 159 17.54 14.07 -0.32
N ALA A 160 18.47 14.33 -1.23
CA ALA A 160 18.16 14.55 -2.65
C ALA A 160 17.62 13.27 -3.31
N ALA A 161 18.25 12.11 -3.06
CA ALA A 161 17.78 10.83 -3.57
C ALA A 161 16.38 10.46 -3.05
N LYS A 162 16.12 10.68 -1.75
CA LYS A 162 14.81 10.47 -1.12
C LYS A 162 13.74 11.34 -1.78
N ARG A 163 13.96 12.65 -1.87
CA ARG A 163 13.03 13.59 -2.54
C ARG A 163 12.75 13.20 -3.98
N SER A 164 13.80 12.89 -4.76
CA SER A 164 13.65 12.47 -6.15
C SER A 164 12.85 11.17 -6.30
N ARG A 165 12.99 10.22 -5.36
CA ARG A 165 12.16 9.01 -5.34
C ARG A 165 10.71 9.35 -5.03
N GLU A 166 10.46 10.13 -3.98
CA GLU A 166 9.11 10.53 -3.57
C GLU A 166 8.37 11.28 -4.70
N GLU A 167 9.06 12.18 -5.39
CA GLU A 167 8.53 12.86 -6.57
C GLU A 167 8.10 11.85 -7.66
N ARG A 168 8.93 10.87 -7.98
CA ARG A 168 8.58 9.82 -8.96
C ARG A 168 7.38 8.98 -8.54
N GLU A 169 7.30 8.62 -7.26
CA GLU A 169 6.19 7.84 -6.68
C GLU A 169 4.87 8.63 -6.73
N LEU A 170 4.91 9.93 -6.44
CA LEU A 170 3.75 10.82 -6.53
C LEU A 170 3.34 11.05 -7.98
N ASP A 171 4.28 11.22 -8.91
CA ASP A 171 3.99 11.34 -10.34
C ASP A 171 3.35 10.06 -10.91
N GLU A 172 3.81 8.89 -10.46
CA GLU A 172 3.17 7.60 -10.80
C GLU A 172 1.74 7.52 -10.28
N SER A 173 1.50 8.03 -9.07
CA SER A 173 0.17 8.08 -8.47
C SER A 173 -0.78 8.97 -9.29
N VAL A 174 -0.30 10.11 -9.80
CA VAL A 174 -1.10 10.98 -10.68
C VAL A 174 -1.50 10.24 -11.96
N ARG A 175 -0.55 9.57 -12.63
CA ARG A 175 -0.83 8.82 -13.86
C ARG A 175 -1.84 7.68 -13.63
N HIS A 176 -1.69 6.94 -12.54
CA HIS A 176 -2.64 5.86 -12.20
C HIS A 176 -4.02 6.40 -11.86
N TRP A 177 -4.10 7.52 -11.14
CA TRP A 177 -5.38 8.14 -10.82
C TRP A 177 -6.13 8.54 -12.08
N GLU A 178 -5.44 9.19 -13.02
CA GLU A 178 -6.02 9.62 -14.31
C GLU A 178 -6.53 8.42 -15.13
N HIS A 179 -5.77 7.32 -15.13
CA HIS A 179 -6.17 6.08 -15.76
C HIS A 179 -7.44 5.48 -15.14
N ILE A 180 -7.47 5.30 -13.81
CA ILE A 180 -8.62 4.72 -13.10
C ILE A 180 -9.85 5.60 -13.26
N ARG A 181 -9.70 6.93 -13.12
CA ARG A 181 -10.81 7.88 -13.30
C ARG A 181 -11.41 7.77 -14.71
N THR A 182 -10.56 7.73 -15.74
CA THR A 182 -10.99 7.55 -17.13
C THR A 182 -11.79 6.26 -17.32
N LEU A 183 -11.35 5.16 -16.73
CA LEU A 183 -12.08 3.88 -16.81
C LEU A 183 -13.43 3.93 -16.10
N ALA A 184 -13.47 4.49 -14.89
CA ALA A 184 -14.69 4.60 -14.11
C ALA A 184 -15.73 5.53 -14.77
N ASP A 185 -15.28 6.60 -15.43
CA ASP A 185 -16.17 7.51 -16.15
C ASP A 185 -16.75 6.87 -17.42
N ARG A 186 -15.99 6.02 -18.11
CA ARG A 186 -16.50 5.24 -19.27
C ARG A 186 -17.55 4.21 -18.91
N GLN A 187 -17.51 3.69 -17.68
CA GLN A 187 -18.48 2.71 -17.18
C GLN A 187 -19.79 3.36 -16.73
N ARG A 188 -19.89 4.70 -16.75
CA ARG A 188 -21.17 5.39 -16.50
C ARG A 188 -22.04 5.29 -17.75
N PRO A 189 -23.27 4.74 -17.66
CA PRO A 189 -24.21 4.86 -18.76
C PRO A 189 -24.47 6.34 -19.04
N ALA A 190 -24.54 6.71 -20.32
CA ALA A 190 -25.00 8.03 -20.71
C ALA A 190 -26.41 8.23 -20.13
N VAL A 191 -26.56 9.27 -19.32
CA VAL A 191 -27.86 9.71 -18.78
C VAL A 191 -28.68 10.28 -19.91
#